data_AF-A0A8J3HRH1-F1
#
_entry.id   AF-A0A8J3HRH1-F1
#
_cell.length_a   1.000
_cell.length_b   1.000
_cell.length_c   1.000
_cell.angle_alpha   90.00
_cell.angle_beta   90.00
_cell.angle_gamma   90.00
#
_symmetry.space_group_name_H-M   'P 1'
#
loop_
_entity.id
_entity.type
_entity.pdbx_description
1 polymer ?
#
loop_
_entity_poly.entity_id
_entity_poly.type
_entity_poly.pdbx_seq_one_letter_code
_entity_poly.pdbx_strand_id
1 'polypeptide(L)'
;MKAAVLHHFGDIPHYEDFPDPTPLEEEILAQVKAVALENFDRALAKGTHYANHQLLPTLPAIVGTDGIALREDGQLIGFGGCGLLMARWLKRRSFPKPIASRSLKASMLRRRQRFLHRR
;
A
#
# COMPACT_ATOMS: atom_id res chain seq x y z
N MET A 1 0.73 -3.67 -16.91
CA MET A 1 1.86 -3.09 -16.13
C MET A 1 2.80 -4.17 -15.62
N LYS A 2 3.98 -3.81 -15.09
CA LYS A 2 4.85 -4.72 -14.31
C LYS A 2 4.44 -4.75 -12.84
N ALA A 3 4.47 -5.91 -12.19
CA ALA A 3 4.06 -6.08 -10.80
C ALA A 3 4.80 -7.20 -10.06
N ALA A 4 4.65 -7.27 -8.73
CA ALA A 4 5.12 -8.39 -7.89
C ALA A 4 3.94 -9.33 -7.58
N VAL A 5 3.82 -10.42 -8.33
CA VAL A 5 2.62 -11.26 -8.42
C VAL A 5 2.79 -12.57 -7.65
N LEU A 6 1.85 -12.84 -6.76
CA LEU A 6 1.72 -14.09 -6.01
C LEU A 6 0.75 -15.03 -6.75
N HIS A 7 1.20 -16.25 -7.07
CA HIS A 7 0.38 -17.27 -7.74
C HIS A 7 -0.30 -18.22 -6.74
N HIS A 8 0.38 -18.65 -5.67
CA HIS A 8 -0.23 -19.39 -4.55
C HIS A 8 0.19 -18.82 -3.19
N PHE A 9 -0.63 -19.03 -2.16
CA PHE A 9 -0.25 -18.69 -0.78
C PHE A 9 0.94 -19.55 -0.33
N GLY A 10 1.99 -18.89 0.19
CA GLY A 10 3.24 -19.52 0.59
C GLY A 10 4.40 -19.30 -0.39
N ASP A 11 4.09 -19.01 -1.67
CA ASP A 11 5.08 -18.76 -2.71
C ASP A 11 5.84 -17.43 -2.51
N ILE A 12 6.92 -17.27 -3.26
CA ILE A 12 7.62 -15.99 -3.42
C ILE A 12 6.94 -15.22 -4.56
N PRO A 13 6.51 -13.96 -4.37
CA PRO A 13 5.97 -13.15 -5.45
C PRO A 13 6.98 -12.92 -6.58
N HIS A 14 6.58 -13.18 -7.83
CA HIS A 14 7.41 -13.06 -9.03
C HIS A 14 7.27 -11.66 -9.67
N TYR A 15 8.35 -11.13 -10.24
CA TYR A 15 8.31 -9.86 -10.98
C TYR A 15 7.99 -10.11 -12.45
N GLU A 16 6.76 -9.80 -12.87
CA GLU A 16 6.20 -10.18 -14.17
C GLU A 16 5.27 -9.10 -14.75
N ASP A 17 4.76 -9.33 -15.96
CA ASP A 17 3.68 -8.51 -16.53
C ASP A 17 2.33 -8.96 -16.00
N PHE A 18 1.53 -8.00 -15.56
CA PHE A 18 0.18 -8.19 -15.05
C PHE A 18 -0.78 -7.22 -15.76
N PRO A 19 -2.06 -7.58 -15.98
CA PRO A 19 -3.03 -6.68 -16.61
C PRO A 19 -3.09 -5.30 -15.94
N ASP A 20 -3.25 -4.26 -16.76
CA ASP A 20 -3.46 -2.90 -16.27
C ASP A 20 -4.88 -2.77 -15.66
N PRO A 21 -5.04 -2.05 -14.54
CA PRO A 21 -6.30 -1.98 -13.82
C PRO A 21 -7.36 -1.19 -14.58
N THR A 22 -8.61 -1.65 -14.49
CA THR A 22 -9.78 -0.87 -14.87
C THR A 22 -10.34 -0.16 -13.62
N PRO A 23 -10.50 1.17 -13.62
CA PRO A 23 -11.18 1.89 -12.53
C PRO A 23 -12.68 1.52 -12.45
N LEU A 24 -13.29 1.71 -11.28
CA LEU A 24 -14.75 1.72 -11.10
C LEU A 24 -15.21 3.20 -10.95
N GLU A 25 -16.34 3.46 -10.28
CA GLU A 25 -16.89 4.83 -10.19
C GLU A 25 -16.31 5.65 -9.02
N GLU A 26 -16.32 5.13 -7.79
CA GLU A 26 -15.57 5.73 -6.67
C GLU A 26 -14.08 5.32 -6.70
N GLU A 27 -13.77 4.20 -7.36
CA GLU A 27 -12.40 3.83 -7.66
C GLU A 27 -11.88 4.65 -8.83
N ILE A 28 -11.13 5.70 -8.43
CA ILE A 28 -8.57 6.95 -8.85
C ILE A 28 -7.21 6.22 -9.27
N LEU A 29 -6.96 6.16 -10.60
CA LEU A 29 -5.76 5.56 -11.19
C LEU A 29 -4.56 6.45 -10.87
N ALA A 30 -3.48 5.83 -10.41
CA ALA A 30 -2.26 6.53 -10.02
C ALA A 30 -1.05 5.64 -10.27
N GLN A 31 0.02 6.23 -10.82
CA GLN A 31 1.26 5.53 -11.08
C GLN A 31 2.04 5.36 -9.77
N VAL A 32 2.09 4.13 -9.24
CA VAL A 32 2.87 3.81 -8.03
C VAL A 32 4.34 4.18 -8.24
N LYS A 33 4.95 4.80 -7.22
CA LYS A 33 6.35 5.27 -7.21
C LYS A 33 7.22 4.51 -6.22
N ALA A 34 6.66 4.08 -5.09
CA ALA A 34 7.29 3.18 -4.14
C ALA A 34 6.22 2.46 -3.30
N VAL A 35 6.59 1.31 -2.75
CA VAL A 35 5.76 0.43 -1.91
C VAL A 35 6.56 0.08 -0.65
N ALA A 36 5.93 0.10 0.51
CA ALA A 36 6.49 -0.49 1.73
C ALA A 36 6.21 -2.00 1.74
N LEU A 37 7.23 -2.80 2.02
CA LEU A 37 7.08 -4.25 2.21
C LEU A 37 7.20 -4.56 3.70
N GLU A 38 6.06 -4.73 4.36
CA GLU A 38 6.00 -4.96 5.80
C GLU A 38 5.94 -6.46 6.17
N ASN A 39 5.99 -6.72 7.47
CA ASN A 39 5.67 -8.05 8.01
C ASN A 39 4.23 -8.48 7.67
N PHE A 40 3.33 -7.51 7.46
CA PHE A 40 1.95 -7.71 7.03
C PHE A 40 1.86 -8.28 5.62
N ASP A 41 2.51 -7.67 4.63
CA ASP A 41 2.52 -8.17 3.24
C ASP A 41 3.13 -9.57 3.15
N ARG A 42 4.18 -9.85 3.95
CA ARG A 42 4.76 -11.20 4.06
C ARG A 42 3.78 -12.20 4.69
N ALA A 43 2.95 -11.80 5.64
CA ALA A 43 1.94 -12.66 6.25
C ALA A 43 0.72 -12.88 5.33
N LEU A 44 0.39 -11.90 4.48
CA LEU A 44 -0.60 -12.05 3.41
C LEU A 44 -0.10 -13.02 2.33
N ALA A 45 1.12 -12.82 1.82
CA ALA A 45 1.73 -13.69 0.82
C ALA A 45 1.83 -15.16 1.29
N LYS A 46 2.14 -15.37 2.57
CA LYS A 46 2.15 -16.71 3.19
C LYS A 46 0.76 -17.30 3.48
N GLY A 47 -0.33 -16.57 3.29
CA GLY A 47 -1.68 -16.99 3.68
C GLY A 47 -1.89 -17.12 5.19
N THR A 48 -0.94 -16.69 6.03
CA THR A 48 -0.98 -16.84 7.49
C THR A 48 -1.67 -15.68 8.22
N HIS A 49 -2.00 -14.60 7.51
CA HIS A 49 -2.76 -13.49 8.08
C HIS A 49 -4.26 -13.78 8.05
N TYR A 50 -4.99 -13.51 9.15
CA TYR A 50 -6.41 -13.87 9.31
C TYR A 50 -7.36 -13.29 8.25
N ALA A 51 -6.94 -12.23 7.55
CA ALA A 51 -7.68 -11.59 6.47
C ALA A 51 -7.15 -11.94 5.06
N ASN A 52 -6.30 -12.97 4.91
CA ASN A 52 -5.70 -13.34 3.61
C ASN A 52 -6.78 -13.57 2.53
N HIS A 53 -7.81 -14.36 2.78
CA HIS A 53 -8.89 -14.62 1.81
C HIS A 53 -9.84 -13.44 1.58
N GLN A 54 -9.78 -12.40 2.43
CA GLN A 54 -10.55 -11.17 2.29
C GLN A 54 -9.79 -10.10 1.48
N LEU A 55 -8.46 -10.12 1.58
CA LEU A 55 -7.55 -9.14 0.98
C LEU A 55 -6.93 -9.66 -0.33
N LEU A 56 -6.70 -10.97 -0.44
CA LEU A 56 -6.30 -11.72 -1.63
C LEU A 56 -7.41 -12.76 -1.95
N PRO A 57 -8.61 -12.32 -2.38
CA PRO A 57 -9.76 -13.22 -2.60
C PRO A 57 -9.61 -14.09 -3.85
N THR A 58 -8.77 -13.67 -4.81
CA THR A 58 -8.42 -14.41 -6.03
C THR A 58 -6.91 -14.34 -6.23
N LEU A 59 -6.33 -15.40 -6.80
CA LEU A 59 -4.95 -15.43 -7.28
C LEU A 59 -4.97 -15.77 -8.80
N PRO A 60 -3.97 -15.34 -9.60
CA PRO A 60 -2.81 -14.54 -9.21
C PRO A 60 -3.15 -13.10 -8.79
N ALA A 61 -2.39 -12.53 -7.87
CA ALA A 61 -2.62 -11.19 -7.34
C ALA A 61 -1.32 -10.48 -6.90
N ILE A 62 -1.35 -9.15 -6.89
CA ILE A 62 -0.18 -8.32 -6.61
C ILE A 62 -0.06 -8.04 -5.10
N VAL A 63 1.13 -8.23 -4.53
CA VAL A 63 1.42 -7.93 -3.12
C VAL A 63 1.96 -6.51 -2.90
N GLY A 64 1.80 -5.98 -1.68
CA GLY A 64 2.27 -4.65 -1.28
C GLY A 64 1.10 -3.69 -1.05
N THR A 65 0.88 -3.30 0.20
CA THR A 65 -0.41 -2.69 0.64
C THR A 65 -0.31 -1.26 1.19
N ASP A 66 0.90 -0.72 1.38
CA ASP A 66 1.16 0.70 1.70
C ASP A 66 2.25 1.25 0.78
N GLY A 67 2.18 2.54 0.43
CA GLY A 67 3.11 3.15 -0.50
C GLY A 67 2.73 4.56 -0.95
N ILE A 68 3.41 5.01 -2.01
CA ILE A 68 3.18 6.33 -2.62
C ILE A 68 2.94 6.20 -4.13
N ALA A 69 2.00 7.00 -4.64
CA ALA A 69 1.65 7.04 -6.06
C ALA A 69 1.53 8.48 -6.57
N LEU A 70 1.72 8.65 -7.87
CA LEU A 70 1.55 9.90 -8.60
C LEU A 70 0.22 9.87 -9.36
N ARG A 71 -0.65 10.82 -9.06
CA ARG A 71 -1.92 11.04 -9.79
C ARG A 71 -1.65 11.75 -11.12
N GLU A 72 -2.62 11.69 -12.03
CA GLU A 72 -2.55 12.34 -13.36
C GLU A 72 -2.36 13.87 -13.28
N ASP A 73 -2.86 14.52 -12.21
CA ASP A 73 -2.66 15.94 -11.92
C ASP A 73 -1.28 16.27 -11.30
N GLY A 74 -0.35 15.30 -11.31
CA GLY A 74 1.00 15.45 -10.77
C GLY A 74 1.09 15.39 -9.24
N GLN A 75 -0.03 15.18 -8.53
CA GLN A 75 -0.02 15.09 -7.08
C GLN A 75 0.55 13.75 -6.57
N LEU A 76 1.53 13.82 -5.67
CA LEU A 76 1.95 12.66 -4.87
C LEU A 76 0.98 12.43 -3.71
N ILE A 77 0.45 11.20 -3.64
CA ILE A 77 -0.42 10.70 -2.57
C ILE A 77 0.23 9.51 -1.88
N GLY A 78 -0.09 9.32 -0.60
CA GLY A 78 0.11 8.04 0.09
C GLY A 78 -1.14 7.17 -0.01
N PHE A 79 -0.97 5.86 -0.18
CA PHE A 79 -2.01 4.84 -0.08
C PHE A 79 -1.61 3.81 0.98
N GLY A 80 -2.58 3.18 1.65
CA GLY A 80 -2.29 2.25 2.74
C GLY A 80 -3.52 1.63 3.40
N GLY A 81 -3.45 0.33 3.68
CA GLY A 81 -4.34 -0.36 4.63
C GLY A 81 -5.08 -1.60 4.11
N CYS A 82 -5.69 -2.33 5.04
CA CYS A 82 -6.44 -3.56 4.80
C CYS A 82 -7.67 -3.32 3.91
N GLY A 83 -7.52 -3.48 2.59
CA GLY A 83 -8.61 -3.49 1.63
C GLY A 83 -8.21 -3.16 0.19
N LEU A 84 -6.94 -2.83 -0.07
CA LEU A 84 -6.46 -2.33 -1.35
C LEU A 84 -5.26 -3.18 -1.81
N LEU A 85 -5.47 -4.04 -2.80
CA LEU A 85 -4.37 -4.64 -3.56
C LEU A 85 -3.82 -3.62 -4.55
N MET A 86 -2.57 -3.79 -4.96
CA MET A 86 -1.99 -2.93 -6.00
C MET A 86 -2.81 -2.98 -7.29
N ALA A 87 -2.65 -1.95 -8.10
CA ALA A 87 -3.54 -1.56 -9.21
C ALA A 87 -4.88 -0.94 -8.74
N ARG A 88 -5.25 -1.01 -7.45
CA ARG A 88 -6.63 -0.73 -7.00
C ARG A 88 -6.78 0.33 -5.89
N TRP A 89 -6.50 1.59 -6.26
CA TRP A 89 -7.23 2.80 -5.84
C TRP A 89 -7.24 3.24 -4.34
N LEU A 90 -8.17 4.14 -3.98
CA LEU A 90 -8.30 4.86 -2.70
C LEU A 90 -9.77 5.00 -2.27
N LYS A 91 -10.10 4.75 -1.00
CA LYS A 91 -11.47 4.86 -0.47
C LYS A 91 -11.83 6.27 0.05
N ARG A 92 -12.85 6.87 -0.56
CA ARG A 92 -13.66 8.03 -0.11
C ARG A 92 -12.97 9.40 -0.03
N ARG A 93 -13.78 10.43 -0.29
CA ARG A 93 -13.51 11.87 -0.49
C ARG A 93 -12.97 12.64 0.75
N SER A 94 -12.21 12.00 1.65
CA SER A 94 -11.86 12.58 2.95
C SER A 94 -10.44 12.31 3.45
N PHE A 95 -9.67 11.39 2.84
CA PHE A 95 -8.34 11.02 3.38
C PHE A 95 -7.15 10.82 2.41
N PRO A 96 -7.07 11.45 1.21
CA PRO A 96 -5.75 11.63 0.60
C PRO A 96 -4.90 12.50 1.55
N LYS A 97 -3.78 11.95 2.06
CA LYS A 97 -2.81 12.73 2.83
C LYS A 97 -1.87 13.41 1.82
N PRO A 98 -1.99 14.72 1.54
CA PRO A 98 -1.05 15.39 0.66
C PRO A 98 0.35 15.35 1.28
N ILE A 99 1.32 14.81 0.55
CA ILE A 99 2.71 14.72 1.02
C ILE A 99 3.33 16.11 0.88
N ALA A 100 3.19 16.92 1.93
CA ALA A 100 3.80 18.25 1.98
C ALA A 100 5.33 18.13 1.82
N SER A 101 5.87 18.76 0.79
CA SER A 101 7.26 18.63 0.31
C SER A 101 8.30 19.38 1.18
N ARG A 102 8.19 19.27 2.51
CA ARG A 102 9.11 19.90 3.48
C ARG A 102 9.52 18.97 4.64
N SER A 103 10.72 18.40 4.49
CA SER A 103 11.59 17.85 5.55
C SER A 103 10.97 16.87 6.57
N LEU A 104 11.16 15.57 6.31
CA LEU A 104 10.81 14.45 7.20
C LEU A 104 11.48 14.47 8.59
N LYS A 105 12.42 15.38 8.89
CA LYS A 105 13.15 15.43 10.17
C LYS A 105 12.31 15.91 11.38
N ALA A 106 11.15 16.52 11.16
CA ALA A 106 10.40 17.23 12.21
C ALA A 106 9.45 16.36 13.08
N SER A 107 9.15 15.11 12.70
CA SER A 107 8.14 14.28 13.36
C SER A 107 8.70 13.41 14.50
N MET A 108 9.86 12.77 14.31
CA MET A 108 10.45 11.84 15.30
C MET A 108 10.82 12.50 16.63
N LEU A 109 11.28 13.76 16.62
CA LEU A 109 11.85 14.40 17.81
C LEU A 109 10.82 14.57 18.95
N ARG A 110 9.53 14.76 18.61
CA ARG A 110 8.45 15.01 19.60
C ARG A 110 7.91 13.76 20.30
N ARG A 111 8.38 12.54 19.97
CA ARG A 111 8.04 11.31 20.73
C ARG A 111 9.03 10.97 21.85
N ARG A 112 10.27 11.48 21.84
CA ARG A 112 11.26 11.16 22.90
C ARG A 112 11.07 11.92 24.22
N GLN A 113 10.51 13.13 24.22
CA GLN A 113 10.37 13.93 25.44
C GLN A 113 9.23 13.47 26.39
N ARG A 114 8.30 12.63 25.95
CA ARG A 114 7.10 12.27 26.74
C ARG A 114 7.25 11.02 27.62
N PHE A 115 8.45 10.42 27.65
CA PHE A 115 8.75 9.20 28.43
C PHE A 115 9.59 9.44 29.71
N LEU A 116 9.99 10.70 29.97
CA LEU A 116 10.93 11.07 31.04
C LEU A 116 10.29 11.70 32.29
N HIS A 117 8.95 11.86 32.32
CA HIS A 117 8.21 12.49 33.43
C HIS A 117 7.07 11.60 33.95
N ARG A 118 7.32 10.29 34.05
CA ARG A 118 6.54 9.35 34.87
C ARG A 118 7.47 8.34 35.56
N ARG A 119 8.09 8.80 36.64
CA ARG A 119 8.43 8.03 37.83
C ARG A 119 7.89 8.79 39.03
#